data_AF-A0A7X7FR06-F1
#
_entry.id   AF-A0A7X7FR06-F1
#
_cell.length_a   1.000
_cell.length_b   1.000
_cell.length_c   1.000
_cell.angle_alpha   90.00
_cell.angle_beta   90.00
_cell.angle_gamma   90.00
#
_symmetry.space_group_name_H-M   'P 1'
#
loop_
_entity.id
_entity.type
_entity.pdbx_description
1 polymer ?
#
loop_
_entity_poly.entity_id
_entity_poly.type
_entity_poly.pdbx_seq_one_letter_code
_entity_poly.pdbx_strand_id
1 'polypeptide(L)'
;AGGASYSYETGPDGRQYAVGGEVSIDLSPVPDDPQATIAKMQQIRRAALAPAQPSSQDQQVAAQAGRIEAKARAELAQQKASETPEASGDDTTDDDGLTPVKASLSPYTDEAAGEASPTGFLLDIAI
;
A
#
# COMPACT_ATOMS: atom_id res chain seq x y z
N ALA A 1 -29.34 -9.41 -1.76
CA ALA A 1 -29.67 -8.38 -2.77
C ALA A 1 -29.18 -7.03 -2.23
N GLY A 2 -28.10 -6.48 -2.77
CA GLY A 2 -27.70 -5.10 -2.46
C GLY A 2 -28.67 -4.15 -3.14
N GLY A 3 -29.56 -3.54 -2.37
CA GLY A 3 -30.62 -2.68 -2.90
C GLY A 3 -30.02 -1.35 -3.35
N ALA A 4 -30.33 -0.93 -4.57
CA ALA A 4 -30.14 0.46 -4.97
C ALA A 4 -31.15 1.32 -4.20
N SER A 5 -30.68 2.39 -3.59
CA SER A 5 -31.52 3.41 -2.95
C SER A 5 -31.78 4.52 -3.96
N TYR A 6 -32.98 5.08 -3.98
CA TYR A 6 -33.35 6.19 -4.86
C TYR A 6 -33.95 7.33 -4.07
N SER A 7 -33.57 8.56 -4.42
CA SER A 7 -34.16 9.79 -3.91
C SER A 7 -35.10 10.39 -4.93
N TYR A 8 -36.26 10.86 -4.48
CA TYR A 8 -37.32 11.37 -5.34
C TYR A 8 -37.59 12.85 -5.06
N GLU A 9 -37.92 13.59 -6.11
CA GLU A 9 -38.39 14.97 -6.05
C GLU A 9 -39.76 15.08 -6.70
N THR A 10 -40.65 15.90 -6.13
CA THR A 10 -41.99 16.12 -6.66
C THR A 10 -41.96 17.27 -7.67
N GLY A 11 -42.35 16.97 -8.90
CA GLY A 11 -42.45 17.95 -9.97
C GLY A 11 -43.64 18.90 -9.81
N PRO A 12 -43.66 20.00 -10.58
CA PRO A 12 -44.77 20.97 -10.57
C PRO A 12 -46.10 20.38 -11.04
N ASP A 13 -46.09 19.20 -11.66
CA ASP A 13 -47.27 18.40 -12.03
C ASP A 13 -47.76 17.48 -10.90
N GLY A 14 -47.12 17.52 -9.72
CA GLY A 14 -47.44 16.71 -8.56
C GLY A 14 -46.95 15.27 -8.62
N ARG A 15 -46.13 14.90 -9.62
CA ARG A 15 -45.60 13.54 -9.77
C ARG A 15 -44.20 13.44 -9.18
N GLN A 16 -43.86 12.27 -8.64
CA GLN A 16 -42.53 12.00 -8.10
C GLN A 16 -41.58 11.49 -9.20
N TYR A 17 -40.41 12.10 -9.28
CA TYR A 17 -39.33 11.74 -10.20
C TYR A 17 -38.09 11.34 -9.41
N ALA A 18 -37.44 10.23 -9.78
CA ALA A 18 -36.17 9.86 -9.18
C ALA A 18 -35.08 10.82 -9.67
N VAL A 19 -34.51 11.60 -8.75
CA VAL A 19 -33.47 12.62 -9.05
C VAL A 19 -32.08 12.18 -8.60
N GLY A 20 -31.99 11.11 -7.81
CA GLY A 20 -30.73 10.52 -7.38
C GLY A 20 -30.88 9.05 -7.03
N GLY A 21 -29.76 8.33 -7.02
CA GLY A 21 -29.72 6.97 -6.50
C GLY A 21 -28.30 6.51 -6.20
N GLU A 22 -28.16 5.65 -5.20
CA GLU A 22 -26.89 5.08 -4.75
C GLU A 22 -26.98 3.54 -4.73
N VAL A 23 -25.85 2.88 -4.98
CA VAL A 23 -25.74 1.42 -4.95
C VAL A 23 -24.91 1.02 -3.73
N SER A 24 -25.49 0.22 -2.84
CA SER A 24 -24.75 -0.36 -1.71
C SER A 24 -23.75 -1.41 -2.21
N ILE A 25 -22.48 -1.25 -1.85
CA ILE A 25 -21.39 -2.15 -2.24
C ILE A 25 -21.16 -3.17 -1.12
N ASP A 26 -21.02 -4.45 -1.49
CA ASP A 26 -20.68 -5.50 -0.54
C ASP A 26 -19.21 -5.43 -0.12
N LEU A 27 -19.00 -5.01 1.12
CA LEU A 27 -17.70 -4.95 1.79
C LEU A 27 -17.43 -6.19 2.67
N SER A 28 -18.24 -7.24 2.55
CA SER A 28 -18.00 -8.46 3.32
C SER A 28 -16.67 -9.11 2.90
N PRO A 29 -15.84 -9.54 3.87
CA PRO A 29 -14.67 -10.36 3.61
C PRO A 29 -15.03 -11.64 2.86
N VAL A 30 -14.07 -12.18 2.12
CA VAL A 30 -14.17 -13.52 1.55
C VAL A 30 -13.88 -14.53 2.68
N PRO A 31 -14.81 -15.45 2.99
CA PRO A 31 -14.60 -16.45 4.03
C PRO A 31 -13.36 -17.29 3.75
N ASP A 32 -12.59 -17.58 4.80
CA ASP A 32 -11.41 -18.46 4.80
C ASP A 32 -10.28 -18.08 3.82
N ASP A 33 -10.36 -16.90 3.18
CA ASP A 33 -9.37 -16.43 2.22
C ASP A 33 -9.03 -14.94 2.43
N PRO A 34 -8.04 -14.65 3.29
CA PRO A 34 -7.59 -13.28 3.49
C PRO A 34 -6.87 -12.70 2.26
N GLN A 35 -6.26 -13.53 1.39
CA GLN A 35 -5.66 -13.08 0.13
C GLN A 35 -6.73 -12.54 -0.83
N ALA A 36 -7.80 -13.31 -1.06
CA ALA A 36 -8.92 -12.88 -1.87
C ALA A 36 -9.63 -11.65 -1.27
N THR A 37 -9.73 -11.58 0.07
CA THR A 37 -10.26 -10.39 0.74
C THR A 37 -9.41 -9.15 0.44
N ILE A 38 -8.08 -9.24 0.53
CA ILE A 38 -7.18 -8.13 0.21
C ILE A 38 -7.39 -7.68 -1.24
N ALA A 39 -7.41 -8.61 -2.20
CA ALA A 39 -7.61 -8.30 -3.61
C ALA A 39 -8.97 -7.64 -3.86
N LYS A 40 -10.06 -8.19 -3.29
CA LYS A 40 -11.42 -7.62 -3.38
C LYS A 40 -11.47 -6.19 -2.82
N MET A 41 -10.91 -5.97 -1.63
CA MET A 41 -10.92 -4.64 -1.00
C MET A 41 -10.07 -3.63 -1.76
N GLN A 42 -8.93 -4.04 -2.33
CA GLN A 42 -8.11 -3.16 -3.17
C GLN A 42 -8.85 -2.73 -4.45
N GLN A 43 -9.56 -3.65 -5.09
CA GLN A 43 -10.36 -3.33 -6.28
C GLN A 43 -11.48 -2.34 -5.94
N ILE A 44 -12.21 -2.58 -4.85
CA ILE A 44 -13.28 -1.68 -4.39
C ILE A 44 -12.71 -0.29 -4.05
N ARG A 45 -11.62 -0.23 -3.30
CA ARG A 45 -10.97 1.03 -2.92
C ARG A 45 -10.53 1.85 -4.14
N ARG A 46 -9.94 1.18 -5.14
CA ARG A 46 -9.52 1.82 -6.39
C ARG A 46 -10.71 2.31 -7.19
N ALA A 47 -11.77 1.52 -7.32
CA ALA A 47 -12.97 1.90 -8.06
C ALA A 47 -13.66 3.11 -7.43
N ALA A 48 -13.79 3.13 -6.10
CA ALA A 48 -14.40 4.24 -5.37
C ALA A 48 -13.57 5.55 -5.51
N LEU A 49 -12.24 5.45 -5.51
CA LEU A 49 -11.36 6.61 -5.67
C LEU A 49 -11.00 6.94 -7.13
N ALA A 50 -11.54 6.21 -8.11
CA ALA A 50 -11.20 6.36 -9.52
C ALA A 50 -11.67 7.69 -10.16
N PRO A 51 -12.85 8.25 -9.82
CA PRO A 51 -13.29 9.53 -10.38
C PRO A 51 -12.36 10.69 -10.00
N ALA A 52 -12.27 11.71 -10.86
CA ALA A 52 -11.44 12.89 -10.61
C ALA A 52 -11.86 13.66 -9.33
N GLN A 53 -13.15 13.61 -8.98
CA GLN A 53 -13.70 14.16 -7.76
C GLN A 53 -14.64 13.12 -7.12
N PRO A 54 -14.14 12.27 -6.20
CA PRO A 54 -14.97 11.25 -5.56
C PRO A 54 -15.98 11.89 -4.60
N SER A 55 -17.20 11.35 -4.56
CA SER A 55 -18.23 11.81 -3.63
C SER A 55 -17.87 11.45 -2.17
N SER A 56 -18.58 12.02 -1.20
CA SER A 56 -18.42 11.63 0.21
C SER A 56 -18.69 10.14 0.44
N GLN A 57 -19.67 9.57 -0.26
CA GLN A 57 -20.01 8.15 -0.18
C GLN A 57 -18.88 7.26 -0.71
N ASP A 58 -18.29 7.61 -1.85
CA ASP A 58 -17.15 6.87 -2.42
C ASP A 58 -15.94 6.88 -1.49
N GLN A 59 -15.66 8.04 -0.88
CA GLN A 59 -14.57 8.17 0.09
C GLN A 59 -14.82 7.30 1.33
N GLN A 60 -16.06 7.22 1.82
CA GLN A 60 -16.43 6.35 2.93
C GLN A 60 -16.23 4.87 2.59
N VAL A 61 -16.68 4.44 1.40
CA VAL A 61 -16.49 3.07 0.90
C VAL A 61 -14.99 2.73 0.81
N ALA A 62 -14.19 3.63 0.24
CA ALA A 62 -12.75 3.47 0.15
C ALA A 62 -12.08 3.34 1.54
N ALA A 63 -12.50 4.17 2.49
CA ALA A 63 -11.99 4.12 3.86
C ALA A 63 -12.39 2.83 4.58
N GLN A 64 -13.62 2.34 4.40
CA GLN A 64 -14.06 1.06 4.97
C GLN A 64 -13.30 -0.12 4.37
N ALA A 65 -13.17 -0.16 3.03
CA ALA A 65 -12.38 -1.17 2.33
C ALA A 65 -10.93 -1.21 2.82
N GLY A 66 -10.30 -0.04 3.06
CA GLY A 66 -8.95 0.05 3.62
C GLY A 66 -8.82 -0.57 5.02
N ARG A 67 -9.84 -0.42 5.89
CA ARG A 67 -9.84 -1.05 7.23
C ARG A 67 -9.91 -2.56 7.14
N ILE A 68 -10.76 -3.08 6.25
CA ILE A 68 -10.93 -4.52 6.03
C ILE A 68 -9.67 -5.11 5.41
N GLU A 69 -9.06 -4.43 4.43
CA GLU A 69 -7.79 -4.81 3.84
C GLU A 69 -6.68 -4.93 4.90
N ALA A 70 -6.58 -3.94 5.81
CA ALA A 70 -5.60 -3.96 6.89
C ALA A 70 -5.82 -5.15 7.83
N LYS A 71 -7.07 -5.47 8.17
CA LYS A 71 -7.42 -6.64 8.98
C LYS A 71 -7.03 -7.93 8.28
N ALA A 72 -7.40 -8.10 7.01
CA ALA A 72 -7.08 -9.30 6.24
C ALA A 72 -5.57 -9.50 6.05
N ARG A 73 -4.78 -8.42 5.93
CA ARG A 73 -3.30 -8.51 5.92
C ARG A 73 -2.74 -9.04 7.23
N ALA A 74 -3.31 -8.63 8.36
CA ALA A 74 -2.89 -9.14 9.66
C ALA A 74 -3.24 -10.63 9.82
N GLU A 75 -4.44 -11.04 9.37
CA GLU A 75 -4.87 -12.44 9.37
C GLU A 75 -3.96 -13.31 8.47
N LEU A 76 -3.64 -12.85 7.26
CA LEU A 76 -2.73 -13.55 6.36
C LEU A 76 -1.33 -13.74 6.97
N ALA A 77 -0.82 -12.73 7.68
CA ALA A 77 0.47 -12.85 8.34
C ALA A 77 0.47 -13.90 9.46
N GLN A 78 -0.63 -14.00 10.22
CA GLN A 78 -0.81 -15.02 11.26
C GLN A 78 -0.93 -16.43 10.67
N GLN A 79 -1.61 -16.58 9.54
CA GLN A 79 -1.72 -17.87 8.84
C GLN A 79 -0.34 -18.36 8.37
N LYS A 80 0.44 -17.49 7.72
CA LYS A 80 1.80 -17.81 7.28
C LYS A 80 2.74 -18.19 8.43
N ALA A 81 2.60 -17.52 9.57
CA ALA A 81 3.38 -17.86 10.76
C ALA A 81 2.99 -19.23 11.34
N SER A 82 1.71 -19.60 11.26
CA SER A 82 1.20 -20.89 11.74
C SER A 82 1.49 -22.05 10.77
N GLU A 83 1.61 -21.76 9.48
CA GLU A 83 1.93 -22.73 8.41
C GLU A 83 3.42 -22.95 8.19
N THR A 84 4.30 -22.39 9.02
CA THR A 84 5.71 -22.80 9.05
C THR A 84 5.85 -23.98 10.00
N PRO A 85 5.77 -25.25 9.53
CA PRO A 85 6.21 -26.35 10.36
C PRO A 85 7.71 -26.20 10.57
N GLU A 86 8.09 -26.35 11.82
CA GLU A 86 9.44 -26.64 12.31
C GLU A 86 10.13 -27.68 11.40
N ALA A 87 10.82 -27.22 10.36
CA ALA A 87 11.71 -28.01 9.53
C ALA A 87 13.04 -27.27 9.42
N SER A 88 13.65 -27.03 10.58
CA SER A 88 15.07 -26.76 10.74
C SER A 88 15.49 -27.24 12.14
N GLY A 89 15.30 -28.54 12.38
CA GLY A 89 16.27 -29.34 13.13
C GLY A 89 17.12 -30.05 12.08
N ASP A 90 18.37 -29.65 11.95
CA ASP A 90 19.52 -30.42 12.44
C ASP A 90 20.02 -31.40 11.38
N ASP A 91 21.00 -30.94 10.60
CA ASP A 91 22.04 -31.82 10.06
C ASP A 91 23.36 -31.30 10.63
N THR A 92 23.68 -31.78 11.83
CA THR A 92 25.02 -31.71 12.39
C THR A 92 25.93 -32.56 11.50
N THR A 93 26.88 -31.91 10.81
CA THR A 93 28.16 -32.53 10.50
C THR A 93 29.25 -31.58 10.93
N ASP A 94 29.84 -31.88 12.09
CA ASP A 94 31.17 -31.47 12.47
C ASP A 94 32.15 -31.81 11.32
N ASP A 95 32.70 -30.81 10.65
CA ASP A 95 33.92 -30.94 9.83
C ASP A 95 34.88 -29.79 10.15
N ASP A 96 35.82 -30.15 11.00
CA ASP A 96 37.21 -29.68 11.13
C ASP A 96 37.60 -28.31 10.52
N GLY A 97 37.79 -27.37 11.45
CA GLY A 97 38.61 -26.15 11.39
C GLY A 97 39.22 -25.65 10.08
N LEU A 98 38.87 -24.41 9.70
CA LEU A 98 39.86 -23.41 9.28
C LEU A 98 39.34 -21.96 9.37
N THR A 99 39.70 -21.28 10.47
CA THR A 99 39.99 -19.84 10.62
C THR A 99 39.01 -18.74 10.15
N PRO A 100 38.87 -17.64 10.92
CA PRO A 100 38.06 -16.49 10.50
C PRO A 100 38.78 -15.70 9.40
N VAL A 101 38.22 -15.65 8.18
CA VAL A 101 38.69 -14.71 7.17
C VAL A 101 38.30 -13.30 7.59
N LYS A 102 39.33 -12.50 7.87
CA LYS A 102 39.26 -11.12 8.30
C LYS A 102 38.36 -10.27 7.41
N ALA A 103 37.61 -9.39 8.07
CA ALA A 103 37.15 -8.13 7.53
C ALA A 103 38.27 -7.45 6.71
N SER A 104 38.05 -7.31 5.41
CA SER A 104 38.75 -6.33 4.60
C SER A 104 37.70 -5.35 4.09
N LEU A 105 37.46 -4.32 4.90
CA LEU A 105 36.97 -3.04 4.41
C LEU A 105 37.92 -2.63 3.27
N SER A 106 37.40 -2.60 2.04
CA SER A 106 38.09 -1.90 0.96
C SER A 106 37.87 -0.40 1.18
N PRO A 107 38.90 0.42 1.40
CA PRO A 107 38.74 1.86 1.41
C PRO A 107 38.38 2.32 0.00
N TYR A 108 37.27 3.05 -0.11
CA TYR A 108 36.89 3.77 -1.31
C TYR A 108 37.97 4.83 -1.56
N THR A 109 38.71 4.69 -2.66
CA THR A 109 39.71 5.65 -3.11
C THR A 109 39.00 6.89 -3.64
N ASP A 110 39.21 8.01 -2.94
CA ASP A 110 39.04 9.35 -3.48
C ASP A 110 40.26 9.65 -4.37
N GLU A 111 40.07 9.76 -5.68
CA GLU A 111 41.08 10.31 -6.58
C GLU A 111 40.46 11.44 -7.40
N ALA A 112 40.60 12.63 -6.86
CA ALA A 112 40.52 13.88 -7.59
C ALA A 112 41.75 14.05 -8.49
N ALA A 113 41.55 14.35 -9.78
CA ALA A 113 42.51 15.12 -10.58
C ALA A 113 41.87 15.68 -11.88
N GLY A 114 42.13 16.96 -12.17
CA GLY A 114 41.94 17.58 -13.48
C GLY A 114 41.06 18.84 -13.45
N GLU A 115 41.42 19.88 -12.71
CA GLU A 115 42.16 21.06 -13.23
C GLU A 115 41.47 21.79 -14.41
N ALA A 116 40.83 22.93 -14.10
CA ALA A 116 40.71 24.07 -15.01
C ALA A 116 40.88 25.37 -14.20
N SER A 117 41.90 26.14 -14.58
CA SER A 117 42.51 27.23 -13.82
C SER A 117 41.60 28.42 -13.47
N PRO A 118 41.91 29.15 -12.37
CA PRO A 118 41.23 30.39 -11.97
C PRO A 118 41.95 31.64 -12.49
N THR A 119 41.21 32.54 -13.14
CA THR A 119 41.62 33.93 -13.35
C THR A 119 40.42 34.84 -13.16
N GLY A 120 40.41 35.61 -12.07
CA GLY A 120 39.40 36.65 -11.85
C GLY A 120 39.12 36.97 -10.39
N PHE A 121 40.16 37.34 -9.64
CA PHE A 121 40.04 38.02 -8.36
C PHE A 121 39.48 39.42 -8.61
N LEU A 122 38.34 39.79 -8.02
CA LEU A 122 38.13 41.12 -7.44
C LEU A 122 37.02 41.10 -6.39
N LEU A 123 37.47 41.45 -5.21
CA LEU A 123 36.81 41.73 -3.95
C LEU A 123 35.87 42.92 -4.10
N ASP A 124 34.64 42.83 -3.56
CA ASP A 124 33.94 43.98 -2.98
C ASP A 124 33.00 43.47 -1.86
N ILE A 125 33.54 43.50 -0.64
CA ILE A 125 32.77 43.68 0.59
C ILE A 125 32.71 45.19 0.81
N ALA A 126 31.52 45.77 0.94
CA ALA A 126 31.30 46.97 1.72
C ALA A 126 29.81 47.22 2.02
N ILE A 127 29.53 47.19 3.32
CA ILE A 127 28.53 47.95 4.11
C ILE A 127 27.05 47.55 3.97
#